data_AF-A0AAP1QL15-F1
#
_entry.id   AF-A0AAP1QL15-F1
#
_cell.length_a   1.000
_cell.length_b   1.000
_cell.length_c   1.000
_cell.angle_alpha   90.00
_cell.angle_beta   90.00
_cell.angle_gamma   90.00
#
_symmetry.space_group_name_H-M   'P 1'
#
loop_
_entity.id
_entity.type
_entity.pdbx_description
1 polymer ?
#
loop_
_entity_poly.entity_id
_entity_poly.type
_entity_poly.pdbx_seq_one_letter_code
_entity_poly.pdbx_strand_id
1 'polypeptide(L)'
;WGVGSLPAHTGYRISELPHRAAHGEVRAAYIMGEDPLQTDAELSAVRKAFEELELVIVQDIFMTKTAAAADVILPSTSWGEHEGVYTAADRGFQRF
;
A
#
# COMPACT_ATOMS: atom_id res chain seq x y z
N TRP A 1 12.48 11.32 -16.30
CA TRP A 1 12.53 9.85 -16.53
C TRP A 1 12.67 9.45 -18.00
N GLY A 2 12.60 10.35 -18.99
CA GLY A 2 12.89 9.99 -20.39
C GLY A 2 11.89 9.03 -21.04
N VAL A 3 10.65 8.95 -20.54
CA VAL A 3 9.61 8.06 -21.07
C VAL A 3 8.80 8.76 -22.17
N GLY A 4 8.49 8.03 -23.26
CA GLY A 4 7.81 8.58 -24.45
C GLY A 4 6.31 8.77 -24.31
N SER A 5 5.65 8.06 -23.39
CA SER A 5 4.22 8.21 -23.09
C SER A 5 3.89 7.64 -21.71
N LEU A 6 2.71 8.01 -21.20
CA LEU A 6 2.12 7.40 -20.00
C LEU A 6 1.30 6.15 -20.35
N PRO A 7 1.12 5.19 -19.43
CA PRO A 7 0.28 4.01 -19.67
C PRO A 7 -1.19 4.40 -19.87
N ALA A 8 -1.87 3.74 -20.81
CA ALA A 8 -3.26 4.00 -21.16
C ALA A 8 -4.26 2.99 -20.56
N HIS A 9 -3.78 1.90 -19.96
CA HIS A 9 -4.61 0.87 -19.35
C HIS A 9 -4.81 1.12 -17.85
N THR A 10 -5.97 0.71 -17.33
CA THR A 10 -6.24 0.75 -15.90
C THR A 10 -5.33 -0.24 -15.17
N GLY A 11 -4.73 0.20 -14.06
CA GLY A 11 -3.92 -0.65 -13.19
C GLY A 11 -4.76 -1.62 -12.34
N TYR A 12 -4.07 -2.43 -11.53
CA TYR A 12 -4.71 -3.34 -10.58
C TYR A 12 -5.28 -2.59 -9.37
N ARG A 13 -6.33 -3.17 -8.76
CA ARG A 13 -6.87 -2.71 -7.49
C ARG A 13 -6.19 -3.43 -6.33
N ILE A 14 -6.01 -2.76 -5.19
CA ILE A 14 -5.37 -3.37 -4.01
C ILE A 14 -6.11 -4.63 -3.51
N SER A 15 -7.45 -4.64 -3.59
CA SER A 15 -8.26 -5.82 -3.23
C SER A 15 -8.00 -7.05 -4.10
N GLU A 16 -7.37 -6.86 -5.27
CA GLU A 16 -7.00 -7.96 -6.17
C GLU A 16 -5.62 -8.54 -5.82
N LEU A 17 -4.86 -7.93 -4.90
CA LEU A 17 -3.48 -8.29 -4.58
C LEU A 17 -3.30 -9.79 -4.27
N PRO A 18 -4.12 -10.45 -3.43
CA PRO A 18 -3.95 -11.87 -3.18
C PRO A 18 -4.08 -12.74 -4.42
N HIS A 19 -5.00 -12.38 -5.32
CA HIS A 19 -5.17 -13.09 -6.59
C HIS A 19 -3.97 -12.84 -7.51
N ARG A 20 -3.56 -11.58 -7.66
CA ARG A 20 -2.46 -11.20 -8.59
C ARG A 20 -1.11 -11.74 -8.14
N ALA A 21 -0.86 -11.81 -6.83
CA ALA A 21 0.33 -12.42 -6.25
C ALA A 21 0.35 -13.93 -6.53
N ALA A 22 -0.76 -14.64 -6.28
CA ALA A 22 -0.87 -16.08 -6.53
C ALA A 22 -0.68 -16.46 -8.00
N HIS A 23 -1.06 -15.57 -8.92
CA HIS A 23 -0.87 -15.76 -10.36
C HIS A 23 0.48 -15.21 -10.90
N GLY A 24 1.32 -14.64 -10.04
CA GLY A 24 2.63 -14.08 -10.41
C GLY A 24 2.55 -12.84 -11.31
N GLU A 25 1.38 -12.20 -11.37
CA GLU A 25 1.12 -10.98 -12.15
C GLU A 25 1.61 -9.73 -11.42
N VAL A 26 1.53 -9.75 -10.09
CA VAL A 26 2.16 -8.76 -9.21
C VAL A 26 3.22 -9.48 -8.40
N ARG A 27 4.46 -8.96 -8.45
CA ARG A 27 5.62 -9.53 -7.76
C ARG A 27 6.12 -8.67 -6.61
N ALA A 28 5.78 -7.40 -6.60
CA ALA A 28 6.15 -6.49 -5.53
C ALA A 28 4.97 -5.61 -5.13
N ALA A 29 4.85 -5.33 -3.83
CA ALA A 29 3.88 -4.40 -3.29
C ALA A 29 4.59 -3.30 -2.50
N TYR A 30 4.25 -2.05 -2.82
CA TYR A 30 4.60 -0.90 -1.99
C TYR A 30 3.33 -0.41 -1.30
N ILE A 31 3.20 -0.78 -0.03
CA ILE A 31 2.03 -0.51 0.82
C ILE A 31 2.36 0.68 1.70
N MET A 32 1.59 1.76 1.58
CA MET A 32 1.85 3.03 2.28
C MET A 32 0.63 3.42 3.12
N GLY A 33 0.82 3.47 4.45
CA GLY A 33 -0.21 3.93 5.39
C GLY A 33 -1.45 3.03 5.49
N GLU A 34 -1.31 1.72 5.24
CA GLU A 34 -2.39 0.73 5.34
C GLU A 34 -1.95 -0.49 6.15
N ASP A 35 -2.90 -1.14 6.84
CA ASP A 35 -2.66 -2.36 7.63
C ASP A 35 -3.53 -3.55 7.15
N PRO A 36 -3.38 -4.01 5.88
CA PRO A 36 -4.21 -5.08 5.31
C PRO A 36 -4.13 -6.41 6.07
N LEU A 37 -3.05 -6.72 6.80
CA LEU A 37 -2.99 -7.90 7.69
C LEU A 37 -3.85 -7.77 8.96
N GLN A 38 -4.55 -6.65 9.13
CA GLN A 38 -5.51 -6.40 10.19
C GLN A 38 -6.89 -5.97 9.68
N THR A 39 -6.97 -5.18 8.60
CA THR A 39 -8.20 -4.51 8.18
C THR A 39 -8.89 -5.13 6.96
N ASP A 40 -8.20 -5.95 6.18
CA ASP A 40 -8.81 -6.60 5.01
C ASP A 40 -9.67 -7.81 5.41
N ALA A 41 -10.61 -8.14 4.54
CA ALA A 41 -11.36 -9.38 4.65
C ALA A 41 -10.47 -10.59 4.32
N GLU A 42 -10.72 -11.73 4.97
CA GLU A 42 -9.97 -12.97 4.76
C GLU A 42 -8.44 -12.81 4.95
N LEU A 43 -8.02 -12.47 6.17
CA LEU A 43 -6.62 -12.23 6.53
C LEU A 43 -5.65 -13.35 6.14
N SER A 44 -6.12 -14.60 6.06
CA SER A 44 -5.31 -15.73 5.58
C SER A 44 -4.90 -15.59 4.13
N ALA A 45 -5.77 -15.07 3.26
CA ALA A 45 -5.47 -14.85 1.85
C ALA A 45 -4.44 -13.73 1.69
N VAL A 46 -4.60 -12.63 2.43
CA VAL A 46 -3.64 -11.52 2.41
C VAL A 46 -2.28 -11.94 2.94
N ARG A 47 -2.23 -12.74 4.01
CA ARG A 47 -0.97 -13.28 4.53
C ARG A 47 -0.27 -14.16 3.49
N LYS A 48 -1.02 -15.03 2.80
CA LYS A 48 -0.46 -15.87 1.73
C LYS A 48 0.07 -15.02 0.57
N ALA A 49 -0.61 -13.92 0.24
CA ALA A 49 -0.14 -12.98 -0.77
C ALA A 49 1.24 -12.41 -0.44
N PHE A 50 1.48 -12.06 0.82
CA PHE A 50 2.78 -11.54 1.27
C PHE A 50 3.88 -12.59 1.16
N GLU A 51 3.57 -13.87 1.38
CA GLU A 51 4.50 -14.98 1.19
C GLU A 51 4.81 -15.28 -0.29
N GLU A 52 3.90 -14.91 -1.21
CA GLU A 52 4.04 -15.12 -2.66
C GLU A 52 4.74 -13.97 -3.39
N LEU A 53 4.72 -12.76 -2.82
CA LEU A 53 5.41 -11.60 -3.36
C LEU A 53 6.93 -11.75 -3.18
N GLU A 54 7.69 -11.28 -4.17
CA GLU A 54 9.16 -11.22 -4.13
C GLU A 54 9.66 -10.05 -3.27
N LEU A 55 8.84 -9.01 -3.09
CA LEU A 55 9.18 -7.83 -2.30
C LEU A 55 7.93 -7.14 -1.74
N VAL A 56 7.90 -6.95 -0.43
CA VAL A 56 6.90 -6.15 0.28
C VAL A 56 7.60 -4.99 0.98
N ILE A 57 7.33 -3.77 0.50
CA ILE A 57 7.73 -2.52 1.14
C ILE A 57 6.54 -1.99 1.92
N VAL A 58 6.74 -1.71 3.20
CA VAL A 58 5.75 -1.00 4.02
C VAL A 58 6.31 0.35 4.44
N GLN A 59 5.60 1.41 4.09
CA GLN A 59 5.84 2.75 4.62
C GLN A 59 4.73 3.11 5.59
N ASP A 60 5.11 3.26 6.85
CA ASP A 60 4.17 3.50 7.95
C ASP A 60 4.81 4.44 8.99
N ILE A 61 3.99 4.92 9.91
CA ILE A 61 4.39 5.70 11.08
C ILE A 61 4.50 4.82 12.34
N PHE A 62 3.97 3.59 12.30
CA PHE A 62 4.05 2.61 13.39
C PHE A 62 4.44 1.21 12.91
N MET A 63 4.83 0.36 13.85
CA MET A 63 5.02 -1.07 13.63
C MET A 63 3.68 -1.81 13.64
N THR A 64 2.93 -1.71 12.55
CA THR A 64 1.65 -2.41 12.34
C THR A 64 1.85 -3.92 12.13
N LYS A 65 0.75 -4.70 12.06
CA LYS A 65 0.85 -6.13 11.71
C LYS A 65 1.43 -6.31 10.31
N THR A 66 1.07 -5.42 9.41
CA THR A 66 1.56 -5.39 8.03
C THR A 66 3.05 -5.00 7.99
N ALA A 67 3.45 -3.95 8.71
CA ALA A 67 4.87 -3.54 8.76
C ALA A 67 5.76 -4.65 9.36
N ALA A 68 5.29 -5.33 10.41
CA ALA A 68 6.02 -6.44 11.02
C ALA A 68 6.20 -7.67 10.11
N ALA A 69 5.45 -7.75 9.00
CA ALA A 69 5.54 -8.81 8.00
C ALA A 69 6.25 -8.36 6.70
N ALA A 70 6.78 -7.14 6.63
CA ALA A 70 7.41 -6.58 5.44
C ALA A 70 8.88 -7.01 5.28
N ASP A 71 9.37 -7.00 4.04
CA ASP A 71 10.80 -7.17 3.74
C ASP A 71 11.59 -5.89 4.02
N VAL A 72 10.97 -4.73 3.73
CA VAL A 72 11.56 -3.40 3.93
C VAL A 72 10.54 -2.49 4.61
N ILE A 73 10.97 -1.85 5.71
CA ILE A 73 10.16 -0.87 6.43
C ILE A 73 10.78 0.52 6.21
N LEU A 74 9.99 1.46 5.73
CA LEU A 74 10.37 2.87 5.54
C LEU A 74 9.59 3.75 6.53
N PRO A 75 10.22 4.34 7.55
CA PRO A 75 9.53 5.21 8.49
C PRO A 75 9.17 6.54 7.82
N SER A 76 7.95 7.02 8.06
CA SER A 76 7.49 8.33 7.60
C SER A 76 7.16 9.27 8.76
N THR A 77 7.05 10.57 8.49
CA THR A 77 6.56 11.57 9.46
C THR A 77 5.08 11.41 9.71
N SER A 78 4.64 11.51 10.96
CA SER A 78 3.23 11.48 11.35
C SER A 78 2.51 12.79 11.02
N TRP A 79 1.19 12.76 11.12
CA TRP A 79 0.40 14.00 11.19
C TRP A 79 0.89 14.86 12.37
N GLY A 80 1.05 16.17 12.14
CA GLY A 80 1.66 17.11 13.09
C GLY A 80 3.17 17.30 12.92
N GLU A 81 3.84 16.43 12.17
CA GLU A 81 5.28 16.53 11.86
C GLU A 81 5.54 16.99 10.41
N HIS A 82 4.49 17.14 9.61
CA HIS A 82 4.50 17.67 8.25
C HIS A 82 3.23 18.48 7.97
N GLU A 83 3.21 19.21 6.85
CA GLU A 83 2.07 20.02 6.40
C GLU A 83 1.48 19.48 5.08
N GLY A 84 0.23 19.81 4.78
CA GLY A 84 -0.40 19.37 3.55
C GLY A 84 -1.83 19.84 3.34
N VAL A 85 -2.58 19.08 2.53
CA VAL A 85 -4.00 19.29 2.26
C VAL A 85 -4.75 17.97 2.40
N TYR A 86 -5.87 17.99 3.12
CA TYR A 86 -6.86 16.91 3.08
C TYR A 86 -8.12 17.36 2.34
N THR A 87 -8.86 16.38 1.82
CA THR A 87 -10.19 16.60 1.21
C THR A 87 -11.24 15.96 2.10
N ALA A 88 -12.15 16.76 2.63
CA ALA A 88 -13.26 16.28 3.45
C ALA A 88 -14.30 15.53 2.62
N ALA A 89 -15.23 14.83 3.29
CA ALA A 89 -16.24 14.01 2.64
C ALA A 89 -17.14 14.78 1.65
N ASP A 90 -17.33 16.07 1.87
CA ASP A 90 -18.08 17.00 1.02
C ASP A 90 -17.25 17.66 -0.09
N ARG A 91 -16.02 17.17 -0.32
CA ARG A 91 -15.03 17.65 -1.29
C ARG A 91 -14.36 18.98 -0.91
N GLY A 92 -14.52 19.45 0.33
CA GLY A 92 -13.84 20.64 0.83
C GLY A 92 -12.34 20.42 1.02
N PHE A 93 -11.51 21.30 0.46
CA PHE A 93 -10.07 21.30 0.68
C PHE A 93 -9.71 22.04 1.97
N GLN A 94 -8.84 21.45 2.80
CA GLN A 94 -8.37 22.05 4.06
C GLN A 94 -6.87 21.83 4.23
N ARG A 95 -6.15 22.87 4.68
CA ARG A 95 -4.75 22.74 5.11
C ARG A 95 -4.69 22.15 6.53
N PHE A 96 -3.59 21.47 6.84
CA PHE A 96 -3.21 21.06 8.19
C PHE A 96 -1.73 21.31 8.43
#